data_AF-A0A438WHK9-F1
#
_entry.id   AF-A0A438WHK9-F1
#
_cell.length_a   1.000
_cell.length_b   1.000
_cell.length_c   1.000
_cell.angle_alpha   90.00
_cell.angle_beta   90.00
_cell.angle_gamma   90.00
#
_symmetry.space_group_name_H-M   'P 1'
#
loop_
_entity.id
_entity.type
_entity.pdbx_description
1 polymer ?
#
loop_
_entity_poly.entity_id
_entity_poly.type
_entity_poly.pdbx_seq_one_letter_code
_entity_poly.pdbx_strand_id
1 'polypeptide(L)'
;FLGFEQVLKNSLTTLAMGGAKGGSDFDPKGKSEHEIMRFCQAFMNELYRHIGATTDVPAGDIGVGEREIGYLFGQYKKLVNRFEGVLTGKGLTYGGSLCRKEATGYGCVYFAEEMLQERNSSLEGKVCSVSGSGNVAIY
;
A
#
# COMPACT_ATOMS: atom_id res chain seq x y z
N PHE A 1 -10.42 -12.29 6.60
CA PHE A 1 -9.52 -11.79 7.66
C PHE A 1 -8.99 -10.39 7.34
N LEU A 2 -7.99 -10.23 6.47
CA LEU A 2 -7.33 -8.93 6.22
C LEU A 2 -8.27 -7.76 5.87
N GLY A 3 -9.29 -7.98 5.03
CA GLY A 3 -10.25 -6.92 4.69
C GLY A 3 -11.08 -6.43 5.87
N PHE A 4 -11.38 -7.31 6.83
CA PHE A 4 -12.12 -6.94 8.03
C PHE A 4 -11.29 -6.02 8.94
N GLU A 5 -10.03 -6.36 9.19
CA GLU A 5 -9.13 -5.50 9.98
C GLU A 5 -8.86 -4.17 9.29
N GLN A 6 -8.83 -4.14 7.94
CA GLN A 6 -8.62 -2.92 7.18
C GLN A 6 -9.73 -1.88 7.43
N VAL A 7 -10.98 -2.32 7.67
CA VAL A 7 -12.09 -1.41 8.03
C VAL A 7 -11.76 -0.65 9.32
N LEU A 8 -11.37 -1.39 10.36
CA LEU A 8 -11.07 -0.81 11.68
C LEU A 8 -9.83 0.08 11.61
N LYS A 9 -8.76 -0.39 10.95
CA LYS A 9 -7.53 0.37 10.77
C LYS A 9 -7.77 1.69 10.05
N ASN A 10 -8.52 1.68 8.97
CA ASN A 10 -8.79 2.88 8.19
C ASN A 10 -9.65 3.88 8.96
N SER A 11 -10.64 3.41 9.74
CA SER A 11 -11.47 4.26 10.59
C SER A 11 -10.68 5.07 11.62
N LEU A 12 -9.53 4.58 12.07
CA LEU A 12 -8.69 5.27 13.07
C LEU A 12 -7.79 6.36 12.48
N THR A 13 -7.66 6.43 11.16
CA THR A 13 -6.77 7.40 10.50
C THR A 13 -7.33 8.82 10.46
N THR A 14 -8.60 9.01 10.82
CA THR A 14 -9.39 10.25 10.65
C THR A 14 -9.67 10.65 9.19
N LEU A 15 -9.20 9.85 8.21
CA LEU A 15 -9.46 10.07 6.79
C LEU A 15 -10.73 9.36 6.34
N ALA A 16 -11.34 9.85 5.26
CA ALA A 16 -12.53 9.27 4.65
C ALA A 16 -12.19 8.00 3.84
N MET A 17 -11.93 6.89 4.54
CA MET A 17 -11.57 5.60 3.93
C MET A 17 -12.46 4.47 4.44
N GLY A 18 -13.05 3.71 3.51
CA GLY A 18 -13.68 2.42 3.80
C GLY A 18 -12.63 1.32 4.03
N GLY A 19 -13.03 0.04 3.92
CA GLY A 19 -12.10 -1.09 4.05
C GLY A 19 -12.38 -2.20 3.06
N ALA A 20 -11.33 -2.68 2.39
CA ALA A 20 -11.38 -3.77 1.43
C ALA A 20 -10.03 -4.50 1.41
N LYS A 21 -10.00 -5.70 0.84
CA LYS A 21 -8.77 -6.43 0.51
C LYS A 21 -9.00 -7.31 -0.71
N GLY A 22 -7.95 -7.44 -1.52
CA GLY A 22 -7.92 -8.35 -2.67
C GLY A 22 -6.56 -9.04 -2.78
N GLY A 23 -6.46 -9.95 -3.74
CA GLY A 23 -5.25 -10.70 -4.02
C GLY A 23 -5.52 -11.82 -5.03
N SER A 24 -4.49 -12.62 -5.27
CA SER A 24 -4.56 -13.85 -6.06
C SER A 24 -3.66 -14.90 -5.40
N ASP A 25 -3.93 -16.18 -5.66
CA ASP A 25 -3.03 -17.30 -5.31
C ASP A 25 -1.81 -17.41 -6.25
N PHE A 26 -1.67 -16.48 -7.21
CA PHE A 26 -0.51 -16.35 -8.07
C PHE A 26 0.79 -16.17 -7.27
N ASP A 27 1.75 -17.08 -7.47
CA ASP A 27 3.07 -16.98 -6.89
C ASP A 27 4.05 -16.22 -7.81
N PRO A 28 4.47 -14.99 -7.44
CA PRO A 28 5.43 -14.22 -8.23
C PRO A 28 6.86 -14.77 -8.16
N LYS A 29 7.17 -15.69 -7.23
CA LYS A 29 8.52 -16.27 -7.13
C LYS A 29 8.85 -17.07 -8.38
N GLY A 30 10.07 -16.87 -8.86
CA GLY A 30 10.59 -17.51 -10.08
C GLY A 30 9.94 -17.01 -11.38
N LYS A 31 9.07 -15.99 -11.33
CA LYS A 31 8.45 -15.40 -12.54
C LYS A 31 9.32 -14.29 -13.09
N SER A 32 9.42 -14.24 -14.41
CA SER A 32 10.01 -13.12 -15.14
C SER A 32 9.15 -11.87 -15.03
N GLU A 33 9.75 -10.70 -15.27
CA GLU A 33 9.01 -9.43 -15.27
C GLU A 33 7.86 -9.42 -16.27
N HIS A 34 8.04 -10.07 -17.43
CA HIS A 34 7.01 -10.17 -18.45
C HIS A 34 5.84 -11.07 -18.04
N GLU A 35 6.09 -12.15 -17.29
CA GLU A 35 5.01 -13.00 -16.74
C GLU A 35 4.20 -12.24 -15.70
N ILE A 36 4.87 -11.50 -14.82
CA ILE A 36 4.22 -10.65 -13.82
C ILE A 36 3.39 -9.56 -14.50
N MET A 37 3.94 -8.87 -15.50
CA MET A 37 3.20 -7.84 -16.25
C MET A 37 1.95 -8.41 -16.92
N ARG A 38 2.06 -9.56 -17.61
CA ARG A 38 0.90 -10.22 -18.24
C ARG A 38 -0.14 -10.62 -17.20
N PHE A 39 0.29 -11.13 -16.05
CA PHE A 39 -0.61 -11.47 -14.95
C PHE A 39 -1.35 -10.22 -14.42
N CYS A 40 -0.63 -9.13 -14.11
CA CYS A 40 -1.22 -7.88 -13.67
C CYS A 40 -2.25 -7.34 -14.69
N GLN A 41 -1.93 -7.40 -15.97
CA GLN A 41 -2.85 -6.98 -17.03
C GLN A 41 -4.11 -7.87 -17.09
N ALA A 42 -3.94 -9.18 -17.03
CA ALA A 42 -5.05 -10.13 -17.01
C ALA A 42 -5.95 -9.93 -15.78
N PHE A 43 -5.36 -9.73 -14.61
CA PHE A 43 -6.08 -9.44 -13.37
C PHE A 43 -6.87 -8.13 -13.47
N MET A 44 -6.24 -7.07 -13.99
CA MET A 44 -6.89 -5.77 -14.14
C MET A 44 -7.99 -5.76 -15.21
N ASN A 45 -7.91 -6.63 -16.24
CA ASN A 45 -8.98 -6.78 -17.23
C ASN A 45 -10.33 -7.19 -16.64
N GLU A 46 -10.34 -7.80 -15.45
CA GLU A 46 -11.58 -8.03 -14.72
C GLU A 46 -11.77 -7.01 -13.60
N LEU A 47 -10.74 -6.72 -12.79
CA LEU A 47 -10.88 -5.85 -11.63
C LEU A 47 -11.34 -4.42 -11.97
N TYR A 48 -10.97 -3.88 -13.14
CA TYR A 48 -11.19 -2.46 -13.48
C TYR A 48 -12.66 -2.02 -13.38
N ARG A 49 -13.62 -2.92 -13.62
CA ARG A 49 -15.06 -2.59 -13.60
C ARG A 49 -15.64 -2.51 -12.17
N HIS A 50 -14.86 -2.91 -11.17
CA HIS A 50 -15.26 -2.97 -9.76
C HIS A 50 -14.56 -1.91 -8.90
N ILE A 51 -13.53 -1.25 -9.44
CA ILE A 51 -12.72 -0.25 -8.74
C ILE A 51 -12.88 1.12 -9.39
N GLY A 52 -12.53 2.17 -8.64
CA GLY A 52 -12.64 3.54 -9.11
C GLY A 52 -12.25 4.53 -8.03
N ALA A 53 -11.89 5.76 -8.42
CA ALA A 53 -11.36 6.77 -7.50
C ALA A 53 -12.28 7.10 -6.31
N THR A 54 -13.59 6.85 -6.42
CA THR A 54 -14.58 7.06 -5.35
C THR A 54 -15.38 5.79 -5.02
N THR A 55 -14.86 4.61 -5.36
CA THR A 55 -15.52 3.33 -5.12
C THR A 55 -14.62 2.37 -4.37
N ASP A 56 -13.49 2.00 -4.96
CA ASP A 56 -12.48 1.14 -4.35
C ASP A 56 -11.11 1.53 -4.90
N VAL A 57 -10.14 1.72 -4.01
CA VAL A 57 -8.80 2.25 -4.31
C VAL A 57 -7.75 1.26 -3.78
N PRO A 58 -7.37 0.24 -4.57
CA PRO A 58 -6.39 -0.74 -4.13
C PRO A 58 -4.98 -0.17 -3.93
N ALA A 59 -4.14 -0.96 -3.25
CA ALA A 59 -2.76 -0.62 -2.92
C ALA A 59 -1.85 -1.86 -3.03
N GLY A 60 -0.54 -1.67 -2.86
CA GLY A 60 0.42 -2.77 -2.76
C GLY A 60 0.34 -3.52 -1.43
N ASP A 61 0.77 -4.77 -1.44
CA ASP A 61 0.91 -5.66 -0.27
C ASP A 61 2.01 -6.71 -0.58
N ILE A 62 2.09 -7.80 0.19
CA ILE A 62 3.04 -8.89 -0.07
C ILE A 62 2.84 -9.41 -1.51
N GLY A 63 3.92 -9.39 -2.31
CA GLY A 63 3.90 -9.80 -3.71
C GLY A 63 3.45 -8.71 -4.70
N VAL A 64 2.99 -7.54 -4.23
CA VAL A 64 2.55 -6.42 -5.07
C VAL A 64 3.28 -5.14 -4.64
N GLY A 65 4.42 -4.88 -5.29
CA GLY A 65 5.24 -3.69 -5.08
C GLY A 65 4.90 -2.55 -6.03
N GLU A 66 5.78 -1.54 -6.08
CA GLU A 66 5.66 -0.40 -6.99
C GLU A 66 5.62 -0.83 -8.47
N ARG A 67 6.37 -1.88 -8.83
CA ARG A 67 6.37 -2.45 -10.19
C ARG A 67 5.00 -3.00 -10.57
N GLU A 68 4.41 -3.86 -9.74
CA GLU A 68 3.09 -4.45 -10.00
C GLU A 68 2.00 -3.36 -10.02
N ILE A 69 2.06 -2.39 -9.11
CA ILE A 69 1.16 -1.22 -9.12
C ILE A 69 1.29 -0.44 -10.43
N GLY A 70 2.50 -0.27 -10.96
CA GLY A 70 2.71 0.37 -12.26
C GLY A 70 2.03 -0.38 -13.41
N TYR A 71 2.16 -1.71 -13.46
CA TYR A 71 1.50 -2.53 -14.48
C TYR A 71 -0.03 -2.51 -14.36
N LEU A 72 -0.55 -2.65 -13.14
CA LEU A 72 -1.98 -2.58 -12.84
C LEU A 72 -2.57 -1.21 -13.22
N PHE A 73 -1.91 -0.12 -12.82
CA PHE A 73 -2.34 1.23 -13.14
C PHE A 73 -2.31 1.51 -14.64
N GLY A 74 -1.25 1.06 -15.33
CA GLY A 74 -1.12 1.19 -16.77
C GLY A 74 -2.27 0.50 -17.51
N GLN A 75 -2.64 -0.72 -17.09
CA GLN A 75 -3.75 -1.44 -17.68
C GLN A 75 -5.11 -0.81 -17.35
N TYR A 76 -5.35 -0.41 -16.10
CA TYR A 76 -6.57 0.30 -15.71
C TYR A 76 -6.78 1.55 -16.57
N LYS A 77 -5.74 2.39 -16.68
CA LYS A 77 -5.77 3.62 -17.46
C LYS A 77 -6.09 3.36 -18.94
N LYS A 78 -5.56 2.27 -19.50
CA LYS A 78 -5.84 1.85 -20.88
C LYS A 78 -7.30 1.44 -21.07
N LEU A 79 -7.87 0.67 -20.14
CA LEU A 79 -9.23 0.15 -20.22
C LEU A 79 -10.28 1.24 -19.99
N VAL A 80 -10.06 2.11 -19.00
CA VAL A 80 -11.02 3.15 -18.58
C VAL A 80 -10.81 4.47 -19.34
N ASN A 81 -9.67 4.64 -20.00
CA ASN A 81 -9.27 5.86 -20.70
C ASN A 81 -9.31 7.12 -19.81
N ARG A 82 -8.89 6.98 -18.55
CA ARG A 82 -8.84 8.07 -17.56
C ARG A 82 -7.59 7.96 -16.70
N PHE A 83 -7.02 9.11 -16.36
CA PHE A 83 -5.95 9.23 -15.37
C PHE A 83 -6.57 9.74 -14.06
N GLU A 84 -6.66 8.87 -13.05
CA GLU A 84 -7.30 9.19 -11.77
C GLU A 84 -6.67 8.39 -10.62
N GLY A 85 -7.01 8.77 -9.39
CA GLY A 85 -6.47 8.19 -8.15
C GLY A 85 -7.01 6.82 -7.78
N VAL A 86 -7.06 5.86 -8.72
CA VAL A 86 -7.62 4.52 -8.49
C VAL A 86 -6.68 3.55 -7.76
N LEU A 87 -5.38 3.85 -7.74
CA LEU A 87 -4.39 3.07 -7.01
C LEU A 87 -3.48 3.98 -6.19
N THR A 88 -3.17 3.58 -4.96
CA THR A 88 -2.11 4.19 -4.14
C THR A 88 -0.81 3.39 -4.25
N GLY A 89 0.31 3.97 -3.81
CA GLY A 89 1.63 3.34 -3.98
C GLY A 89 2.20 3.46 -5.40
N LYS A 90 1.65 4.35 -6.22
CA LYS A 90 2.19 4.72 -7.55
C LYS A 90 3.59 5.34 -7.41
N GLY A 91 4.38 5.21 -8.46
CA GLY A 91 5.66 5.91 -8.59
C GLY A 91 5.48 7.43 -8.77
N LEU A 92 6.49 8.19 -8.36
CA LEU A 92 6.43 9.65 -8.30
C LEU A 92 6.13 10.32 -9.65
N THR A 93 6.61 9.74 -10.75
CA THR A 93 6.43 10.29 -12.10
C THR A 93 4.99 10.14 -12.63
N TYR A 94 4.11 9.41 -11.94
CA TYR A 94 2.72 9.17 -12.36
C TYR A 94 1.72 9.22 -11.19
N GLY A 95 1.90 10.17 -10.27
CA GLY A 95 0.93 10.48 -9.21
C GLY A 95 1.16 9.73 -7.89
N GLY A 96 2.40 9.29 -7.65
CA GLY A 96 2.88 8.84 -6.35
C GLY A 96 3.05 9.99 -5.36
N SER A 97 3.14 9.64 -4.07
CA SER A 97 3.41 10.59 -2.99
C SER A 97 4.85 10.44 -2.49
N LEU A 98 5.47 11.56 -2.13
CA LEU A 98 6.67 11.56 -1.29
C LEU A 98 6.35 10.92 0.08
N CYS A 99 7.39 10.48 0.77
CA CYS A 99 7.34 9.80 2.07
C CYS A 99 6.57 8.46 2.08
N ARG A 100 6.14 7.93 0.92
CA ARG A 100 5.36 6.68 0.87
C ARG A 100 6.14 5.48 1.41
N LYS A 101 7.47 5.43 1.20
CA LYS A 101 8.28 4.28 1.64
C LYS A 101 8.48 4.30 3.17
N GLU A 102 8.58 5.50 3.72
CA GLU A 102 8.89 5.83 5.10
C GLU A 102 7.63 5.81 5.98
N ALA A 103 6.45 6.13 5.42
CA ALA A 103 5.23 6.44 6.14
C ALA A 103 4.85 5.46 7.26
N THR A 104 5.03 4.15 7.05
CA THR A 104 4.67 3.15 8.07
C THR A 104 5.67 3.11 9.22
N GLY A 105 6.97 3.14 8.92
CA GLY A 105 8.04 3.16 9.93
C GLY A 105 7.98 4.43 10.77
N TYR A 106 7.90 5.58 10.11
CA TYR A 106 7.72 6.88 10.77
C TYR A 106 6.45 6.91 11.63
N GLY A 107 5.33 6.41 11.11
CA GLY A 107 4.08 6.32 11.86
C GLY A 107 4.20 5.48 13.14
N CYS A 108 4.93 4.35 13.09
CA CYS A 108 5.19 3.53 14.27
C CYS A 108 6.03 4.29 15.32
N VAL A 109 7.07 5.00 14.89
CA VAL A 109 7.93 5.79 15.79
C VAL A 109 7.16 6.96 16.39
N TYR A 110 6.41 7.71 15.57
CA TYR A 110 5.57 8.80 16.04
C TYR A 110 4.55 8.33 17.06
N PHE A 111 3.84 7.23 16.78
CA PHE A 111 2.86 6.70 17.72
C PHE A 111 3.51 6.27 19.05
N ALA A 112 4.68 5.64 19.00
CA ALA A 112 5.42 5.27 20.21
C ALA A 112 5.91 6.48 21.02
N GLU A 113 6.37 7.53 20.35
CA GLU A 113 6.78 8.79 20.98
C GLU A 113 5.58 9.46 21.67
N GLU A 114 4.44 9.59 21.00
CA GLU A 114 3.20 10.14 21.59
C GLU A 114 2.74 9.34 22.83
N MET A 115 2.80 8.00 22.75
CA MET A 115 2.47 7.13 23.90
C MET A 115 3.40 7.34 25.10
N LEU A 116 4.68 7.64 24.86
CA LEU A 116 5.65 7.91 25.90
C LEU A 116 5.47 9.31 26.49
N GLN A 117 5.14 10.29 25.66
CA GLN A 117 4.87 11.67 26.09
C GLN A 117 3.68 11.75 27.02
N GLU A 118 2.60 10.98 26.76
CA GLU A 118 1.45 10.85 27.69
C GLU A 118 1.87 10.30 29.07
N ARG A 119 3.03 9.65 29.15
CA ARG A 119 3.65 9.14 30.39
C ARG A 119 4.82 10.00 30.87
N ASN A 120 4.93 11.24 30.41
CA ASN A 120 6.03 12.16 30.71
C ASN A 120 7.42 11.55 30.43
N SER A 121 7.54 10.81 29.32
CA SER A 121 8.78 10.18 28.86
C SER A 121 9.02 10.48 27.37
N SER A 122 10.18 10.10 26.85
CA SER A 122 10.55 10.25 25.43
C SER A 122 11.37 9.05 24.95
N LEU A 123 11.51 8.87 23.64
CA LEU A 123 12.40 7.87 23.04
C LEU A 123 13.89 8.19 23.24
N GLU A 124 14.26 9.42 23.57
CA GLU A 124 15.65 9.83 23.73
C GLU A 124 16.36 8.98 24.81
N GLY A 125 17.54 8.45 24.47
CA GLY A 125 18.34 7.60 25.34
C GLY A 125 17.78 6.19 25.58
N LYS A 126 16.63 5.82 24.98
CA LYS A 126 16.11 4.45 25.09
C LYS A 126 16.84 3.49 24.15
N VAL A 127 17.11 2.27 24.63
CA VAL A 127 17.60 1.17 23.81
C VAL A 127 16.40 0.43 23.22
N CYS A 128 16.27 0.47 21.89
CA CYS A 128 15.17 -0.14 21.15
C CYS A 128 15.66 -1.35 20.35
N SER A 129 14.89 -2.45 20.36
CA SER A 129 15.13 -3.60 19.50
C SER A 129 14.12 -3.62 18.37
N VAL A 130 14.57 -3.56 17.13
CA VAL A 130 13.74 -3.59 15.92
C VAL A 130 14.04 -4.88 15.17
N SER A 131 12.98 -5.56 14.68
CA SER A 131 13.12 -6.78 13.89
C SER A 131 12.59 -6.59 12.48
N GLY A 132 13.11 -7.37 11.54
CA GLY A 132 12.80 -7.26 10.12
C GLY A 132 13.79 -6.36 9.36
N SER A 133 13.70 -6.41 8.03
CA SER A 133 14.61 -5.69 7.12
C SER A 133 13.89 -5.14 5.88
N GLY A 134 12.57 -5.02 5.95
CA GLY A 134 11.76 -4.38 4.92
C GLY A 134 11.60 -2.89 5.18
N ASN A 135 10.85 -2.19 4.32
CA ASN A 135 10.65 -0.74 4.42
C ASN A 135 10.22 -0.29 5.84
N VAL A 136 9.34 -1.03 6.50
CA VAL A 136 8.84 -0.68 7.85
C VAL A 136 9.94 -0.67 8.91
N ALA A 137 10.96 -1.52 8.78
CA ALA A 137 12.01 -1.65 9.80
C ALA A 137 13.22 -0.73 9.53
N ILE A 138 13.43 -0.34 8.28
CA ILE A 138 14.58 0.48 7.86
C ILE A 138 14.31 1.99 8.05
N TYR A 139 13.05 2.40 8.01
CA TYR A 139 12.59 3.78 8.21
C TYR A 139 11.92 3.92 9.57
#